data_AF-A0A0F9G6Y3-F1
#
_entry.id   AF-A0A0F9G6Y3-F1
#
_cell.length_a   1.000
_cell.length_b   1.000
_cell.length_c   1.000
_cell.angle_alpha   90.00
_cell.angle_beta   90.00
_cell.angle_gamma   90.00
#
_symmetry.space_group_name_H-M   'P 1'
#
loop_
_entity.id
_entity.type
_entity.pdbx_description
1 polymer ?
#
loop_
_entity_poly.entity_id
_entity_poly.type
_entity_poly.pdbx_seq_one_letter_code
_entity_poly.pdbx_strand_id
1 'polypeptide(L)'
;MTAALGIDPGISGAVALLGSNGSVCFWNTPFINTGGKRDYDSANMQEILLEALDRTVDAENLPKGTNVEPLGLHLHAYVERAQAMPKQGVTSMFNYGKGFGLWLGLLVGIGIPYTLVTPQRWKKIMLSDMAKDKGASMLRAKQLFPQCAAQLQLVKDHNKAEALLIAAYGQQL
;
A
#
# COMPACT_ATOMS: atom_id res chain seq x y z
N MET A 1 2.50 16.74 -8.78
CA MET A 1 2.43 16.01 -7.49
C MET A 1 2.75 14.56 -7.81
N THR A 2 3.64 13.90 -7.06
CA THR A 2 3.99 12.49 -7.30
C THR A 2 2.86 11.59 -6.79
N ALA A 3 2.54 10.51 -7.51
CA ALA A 3 1.58 9.54 -7.02
C ALA A 3 2.15 8.76 -5.83
N ALA A 4 1.29 8.31 -4.93
CA ALA A 4 1.70 7.56 -3.74
C ALA A 4 1.11 6.16 -3.74
N LEU A 5 1.94 5.16 -3.42
CA LEU A 5 1.50 3.80 -3.18
C LEU A 5 1.51 3.52 -1.68
N GLY A 6 0.40 3.11 -1.10
CA GLY A 6 0.35 2.66 0.29
C GLY A 6 0.26 1.14 0.37
N ILE A 7 1.08 0.51 1.21
CA ILE A 7 1.17 -0.95 1.33
C ILE A 7 1.01 -1.38 2.79
N ASP A 8 -0.04 -2.15 3.06
CA ASP A 8 -0.13 -3.05 4.22
C ASP A 8 0.44 -4.41 3.81
N PRO A 9 1.60 -4.84 4.37
CA PRO A 9 2.33 -6.01 3.91
C PRO A 9 1.75 -7.36 4.39
N GLY A 10 0.68 -7.36 5.18
CA GLY A 10 0.07 -8.59 5.69
C GLY A 10 -0.51 -9.49 4.60
N ILE A 11 -0.64 -10.80 4.87
CA ILE A 11 -1.25 -11.76 3.91
C ILE A 11 -2.73 -11.48 3.63
N SER A 12 -3.38 -10.68 4.47
CA SER A 12 -4.75 -10.17 4.23
C SER A 12 -4.73 -8.67 3.96
N GLY A 13 -3.54 -8.07 3.84
CA GLY A 13 -3.33 -6.66 3.62
C GLY A 13 -3.76 -6.21 2.23
N ALA A 14 -3.38 -5.00 1.87
CA ALA A 14 -3.75 -4.39 0.62
C ALA A 14 -2.71 -3.39 0.15
N VAL A 15 -2.82 -3.06 -1.14
CA VAL A 15 -2.11 -1.99 -1.81
C VAL A 15 -3.13 -0.96 -2.28
N ALA A 16 -2.85 0.32 -2.09
CA ALA A 16 -3.65 1.42 -2.59
C ALA A 16 -2.78 2.40 -3.37
N LEU A 17 -3.14 2.69 -4.61
CA LEU A 17 -2.55 3.78 -5.39
C LEU A 17 -3.40 5.03 -5.22
N LEU A 18 -2.78 6.12 -4.80
CA LEU A 18 -3.35 7.47 -4.82
C LEU A 18 -2.63 8.27 -5.92
N GLY A 19 -3.31 8.41 -7.05
CA GLY A 19 -2.81 9.12 -8.21
C GLY A 19 -2.64 10.62 -7.94
N SER A 20 -1.75 11.26 -8.69
CA SER A 20 -1.50 12.71 -8.62
C SER A 20 -2.75 13.56 -8.93
N ASN A 21 -3.69 12.99 -9.69
CA ASN A 21 -4.99 13.55 -10.04
C ASN A 21 -6.12 13.21 -9.04
N GLY A 22 -5.80 12.54 -7.92
CA GLY A 22 -6.79 12.10 -6.93
C GLY A 22 -7.51 10.79 -7.26
N SER A 23 -7.15 10.10 -8.36
CA SER A 23 -7.65 8.76 -8.63
C SER A 23 -7.18 7.75 -7.57
N VAL A 24 -8.00 6.73 -7.32
CA VAL A 24 -7.72 5.69 -6.31
C VAL A 24 -7.89 4.32 -6.93
N CYS A 25 -6.88 3.46 -6.78
CA CYS A 25 -6.95 2.04 -7.16
C CYS A 25 -6.57 1.16 -5.96
N PHE A 26 -7.13 -0.05 -5.89
CA PHE A 26 -6.91 -0.98 -4.79
C PHE A 26 -6.60 -2.38 -5.29
N TRP A 27 -5.69 -3.05 -4.61
CA TRP A 27 -5.44 -4.47 -4.75
C TRP A 27 -5.35 -5.11 -3.37
N ASN A 28 -5.84 -6.35 -3.22
CA ASN A 28 -5.54 -7.12 -2.01
C ASN A 28 -4.16 -7.76 -2.17
N THR A 29 -3.48 -8.04 -1.07
CA THR A 29 -2.26 -8.86 -1.12
C THR A 29 -2.59 -10.24 -1.71
N PRO A 30 -1.99 -10.61 -2.85
CA PRO A 30 -2.32 -11.86 -3.53
C PRO A 30 -1.66 -13.03 -2.80
N PHE A 31 -2.34 -14.17 -2.81
CA PHE A 31 -1.89 -15.37 -2.14
C PHE A 31 -2.28 -16.62 -2.93
N ILE A 32 -1.48 -17.66 -2.75
CA ILE A 32 -1.76 -19.03 -3.21
C ILE A 32 -2.02 -19.94 -2.01
N ASN A 33 -2.71 -21.05 -2.22
CA ASN A 33 -2.88 -22.08 -1.21
C ASN A 33 -1.85 -23.20 -1.42
N THR A 34 -0.90 -23.32 -0.49
CA THR A 34 0.14 -24.34 -0.51
C THR A 34 -0.02 -25.21 0.73
N GLY A 35 -0.34 -26.50 0.54
CA GLY A 35 -0.52 -27.44 1.66
C GLY A 35 -1.59 -27.02 2.66
N GLY A 36 -2.69 -26.42 2.19
CA GLY A 36 -3.79 -25.94 3.03
C GLY A 36 -3.51 -24.64 3.80
N LYS A 37 -2.37 -23.97 3.54
CA LYS A 37 -2.03 -22.67 4.12
C LYS A 37 -1.90 -21.63 3.03
N ARG A 38 -2.29 -20.38 3.34
CA ARG A 38 -2.05 -19.24 2.46
C ARG A 38 -0.56 -18.91 2.47
N ASP A 39 0.00 -18.74 1.28
CA ASP A 39 1.32 -18.17 1.09
C ASP A 39 1.26 -17.01 0.09
N TYR A 40 2.20 -16.08 0.19
CA TYR A 40 2.28 -14.92 -0.67
C TYR A 40 2.54 -15.34 -2.13
N ASP A 41 1.76 -14.77 -3.03
CA ASP A 41 1.96 -14.93 -4.46
C ASP A 41 2.87 -13.80 -4.97
N SER A 42 4.18 -14.02 -4.93
CA SER A 42 5.15 -12.98 -5.29
C SER A 42 5.07 -12.55 -6.75
N ALA A 43 4.58 -13.41 -7.65
CA ALA A 43 4.40 -13.06 -9.07
C ALA A 43 3.25 -12.04 -9.22
N ASN A 44 2.09 -12.33 -8.65
CA ASN A 44 0.97 -11.39 -8.65
C ASN A 44 1.26 -10.12 -7.80
N MET A 45 2.11 -10.21 -6.76
CA MET A 45 2.59 -9.02 -6.05
C MET A 45 3.41 -8.10 -6.98
N GLN A 46 4.27 -8.67 -7.82
CA GLN A 46 5.04 -7.93 -8.81
C GLN A 46 4.12 -7.27 -9.85
N GLU A 47 3.13 -8.01 -10.36
CA GLU A 47 2.16 -7.50 -11.33
C GLU A 47 1.42 -6.27 -10.79
N ILE A 48 0.99 -6.29 -9.52
CA ILE A 48 0.37 -5.12 -8.87
C ILE A 48 1.28 -3.90 -8.91
N LEU A 49 2.58 -4.05 -8.64
CA LEU A 49 3.52 -2.93 -8.65
C LEU A 49 3.77 -2.39 -10.06
N LEU A 50 3.84 -3.28 -11.06
CA LEU A 50 3.99 -2.88 -12.47
C LEU A 50 2.73 -2.18 -12.98
N GLU A 51 1.54 -2.68 -12.63
CA GLU A 51 0.27 -2.03 -12.96
C GLU A 51 0.16 -0.66 -12.28
N ALA A 52 0.55 -0.56 -11.01
CA ALA A 52 0.57 0.71 -10.29
C ALA A 52 1.50 1.72 -10.97
N LEU A 53 2.68 1.28 -11.42
CA LEU A 53 3.62 2.14 -12.14
C LEU A 53 3.05 2.62 -13.48
N ASP A 54 2.50 1.71 -14.29
CA ASP A 54 1.89 2.02 -15.58
C ASP A 54 0.78 3.07 -15.45
N ARG A 55 -0.06 2.96 -14.41
CA ARG A 55 -1.12 3.93 -14.08
C ARG A 55 -0.61 5.31 -13.66
N THR A 56 0.69 5.47 -13.37
CA THR A 56 1.29 6.77 -13.01
C THR A 56 2.04 7.43 -14.15
N VAL A 57 2.30 6.71 -15.23
CA VAL A 57 2.96 7.26 -16.41
C VAL A 57 1.91 7.93 -17.29
N ASP A 58 1.86 9.26 -17.26
CA ASP A 58 1.15 10.02 -18.30
C ASP A 58 1.96 9.94 -19.60
N ALA A 59 1.64 8.98 -20.46
CA ALA A 59 2.33 8.77 -21.74
C ALA A 59 2.29 10.03 -22.65
N GLU A 60 1.27 10.88 -22.51
CA GLU A 60 1.13 12.13 -23.27
C GLU A 60 2.05 13.26 -22.78
N ASN A 61 2.47 13.23 -21.51
CA ASN A 61 3.31 14.25 -20.88
C ASN A 61 4.75 13.77 -20.65
N LEU A 62 5.14 12.61 -21.20
CA LEU A 62 6.51 12.12 -21.10
C LEU A 62 7.45 13.13 -21.78
N PRO A 63 8.49 13.64 -21.10
CA PRO A 63 9.43 14.58 -21.71
C PRO A 63 10.04 13.96 -22.96
N LYS A 64 9.67 14.49 -24.14
CA LYS A 64 10.27 14.07 -25.40
C LYS A 64 11.72 14.58 -25.43
N GLY A 65 12.69 13.69 -25.18
CA GLY A 65 14.10 13.95 -25.47
C GLY A 65 15.06 13.99 -24.28
N THR A 66 14.69 13.51 -23.08
CA THR A 66 15.67 13.30 -22.00
C THR A 66 16.08 11.83 -21.93
N ASN A 67 17.37 11.57 -22.17
CA ASN A 67 17.96 10.30 -21.81
C ASN A 67 17.94 10.22 -20.27
N VAL A 68 17.29 9.18 -19.75
CA VAL A 68 17.17 8.80 -18.33
C VAL A 68 16.36 9.76 -17.43
N GLU A 69 15.03 9.67 -17.51
CA GLU A 69 14.19 9.87 -16.32
C GLU A 69 14.10 8.53 -15.59
N PRO A 70 14.56 8.39 -14.35
CA PRO A 70 14.35 7.17 -13.59
C PRO A 70 12.83 6.95 -13.42
N LEU A 71 12.35 5.77 -13.83
CA LEU A 71 10.98 5.26 -13.65
C LEU A 71 10.38 5.57 -12.26
N GLY A 72 11.22 5.77 -11.23
CA GLY A 72 10.84 6.10 -9.85
C GLY A 72 10.46 7.56 -9.55
N LEU A 73 10.39 8.48 -10.52
CA LEU A 73 10.04 9.89 -10.24
C LEU A 73 8.53 10.17 -10.13
N HIS A 74 7.67 9.28 -10.66
CA HIS A 74 6.22 9.48 -10.67
C HIS A 74 5.47 8.72 -9.57
N LEU A 75 6.12 7.78 -8.90
CA LEU A 75 5.52 6.94 -7.87
C LEU A 75 6.47 6.74 -6.68
N HIS A 76 6.00 7.01 -5.47
CA HIS A 76 6.71 6.68 -4.24
C HIS A 76 5.87 5.77 -3.35
N ALA A 77 6.45 4.69 -2.83
CA ALA A 77 5.76 3.73 -1.98
C ALA A 77 5.95 4.03 -0.48
N TYR A 78 4.89 3.92 0.29
CA TYR A 78 4.85 4.03 1.73
C TYR A 78 4.40 2.69 2.29
N VAL A 79 5.30 2.00 2.97
CA VAL A 79 5.06 0.62 3.44
C VAL A 79 4.93 0.64 4.94
N GLU A 80 3.86 0.04 5.47
CA GLU A 80 3.75 -0.13 6.92
C GLU A 80 4.92 -0.98 7.44
N ARG A 81 5.67 -0.42 8.37
CA ARG A 81 6.86 -1.05 8.94
C ARG A 81 6.45 -2.25 9.78
N ALA A 82 7.02 -3.42 9.46
CA ALA A 82 6.90 -4.57 10.33
C ALA A 82 7.51 -4.30 11.71
N GLN A 83 6.79 -4.65 12.77
CA GLN A 83 7.23 -4.55 14.16
C GLN A 83 7.14 -5.90 14.83
N ALA A 84 8.13 -6.23 15.67
CA ALA A 84 8.02 -7.37 16.55
C ALA A 84 6.85 -7.15 17.51
N MET A 85 5.91 -8.10 17.53
CA MET A 85 4.78 -8.07 18.45
C MET A 85 4.95 -9.16 19.50
N PRO A 86 5.35 -8.81 20.74
CA PRO A 86 5.42 -9.77 21.83
C PRO A 86 4.09 -10.51 21.97
N LYS A 87 4.14 -11.81 22.28
CA LYS A 87 2.97 -12.70 22.46
C LYS A 87 2.24 -13.12 21.18
N GLN A 88 2.74 -12.78 19.98
CA GLN A 88 2.26 -13.38 18.73
C GLN A 88 2.95 -14.72 18.44
N GLY A 89 2.26 -15.60 17.71
CA GLY A 89 2.80 -16.89 17.29
C GLY A 89 4.01 -16.72 16.36
N VAL A 90 5.10 -17.43 16.66
CA VAL A 90 6.38 -17.31 15.93
C VAL A 90 6.23 -17.59 14.43
N THR A 91 5.40 -18.56 14.05
CA THR A 91 5.11 -18.88 12.64
C THR A 91 4.39 -17.74 11.94
N SER A 92 3.41 -17.11 12.61
CA SER A 92 2.68 -15.97 12.06
C SER A 92 3.58 -14.75 11.89
N MET A 93 4.47 -14.48 12.85
CA MET A 93 5.46 -13.41 12.76
C MET A 93 6.49 -13.66 11.66
N PHE A 94 6.96 -14.90 11.50
CA PHE A 94 7.85 -15.26 10.40
C PHE A 94 7.18 -15.07 9.04
N ASN A 95 5.94 -15.54 8.88
CA ASN A 95 5.18 -15.36 7.64
C ASN A 95 4.92 -13.88 7.34
N TYR A 96 4.55 -13.09 8.34
CA TYR A 96 4.40 -11.64 8.18
C TYR A 96 5.72 -10.96 7.77
N GLY A 97 6.83 -11.34 8.41
CA GLY A 97 8.18 -10.87 8.05
C GLY A 97 8.58 -11.25 6.63
N LYS A 98 8.22 -12.46 6.16
CA LYS A 98 8.39 -12.89 4.78
C LYS A 98 7.63 -11.98 3.81
N GLY A 99 6.34 -11.73 4.07
CA GLY A 99 5.53 -10.82 3.26
C GLY A 99 6.08 -9.41 3.17
N PHE A 100 6.47 -8.85 4.31
CA PHE A 100 7.15 -7.56 4.39
C PHE A 100 8.44 -7.55 3.55
N GLY A 101 9.29 -8.57 3.69
CA GLY A 101 10.51 -8.71 2.91
C GLY A 101 10.26 -8.84 1.40
N LEU A 102 9.22 -9.57 0.98
CA LEU A 102 8.84 -9.68 -0.43
C LEU A 102 8.45 -8.33 -1.03
N TRP A 103 7.61 -7.55 -0.33
CA TRP A 103 7.25 -6.21 -0.81
C TRP A 103 8.48 -5.31 -0.96
N LEU A 104 9.38 -5.30 0.03
CA LEU A 104 10.60 -4.48 -0.07
C LEU A 104 11.53 -4.95 -1.20
N GLY A 105 11.72 -6.26 -1.33
CA GLY A 105 12.54 -6.84 -2.40
C GLY A 105 12.00 -6.53 -3.78
N LEU A 106 10.68 -6.59 -3.96
CA LEU A 106 10.02 -6.26 -5.23
C LEU A 106 10.12 -4.76 -5.54
N LEU A 107 9.87 -3.88 -4.55
CA LEU A 107 10.01 -2.43 -4.74
C LEU A 107 11.44 -2.06 -5.18
N VAL A 108 12.46 -2.59 -4.51
CA VAL A 108 13.86 -2.39 -4.90
C VAL A 108 14.16 -2.99 -6.26
N GLY A 109 13.67 -4.21 -6.53
CA GLY A 109 13.90 -4.91 -7.79
C GLY A 109 13.29 -4.22 -9.01
N ILE A 110 12.15 -3.54 -8.85
CA ILE A 110 11.48 -2.75 -9.90
C ILE A 110 12.05 -1.32 -9.98
N GLY A 111 12.67 -0.83 -8.90
CA GLY A 111 13.18 0.55 -8.83
C GLY A 111 12.14 1.57 -8.35
N ILE A 112 11.13 1.14 -7.60
CA ILE A 112 10.15 2.04 -6.97
C ILE A 112 10.74 2.51 -5.62
N PRO A 113 11.02 3.82 -5.44
CA PRO A 113 11.50 4.33 -4.17
C PRO A 113 10.43 4.15 -3.10
N TYR A 114 10.87 3.86 -1.86
CA TYR A 114 9.94 3.65 -0.77
C TYR A 114 10.38 4.25 0.56
N THR A 115 9.42 4.44 1.45
CA THR A 115 9.60 4.87 2.83
C THR A 115 8.83 3.97 3.78
N LEU A 116 9.51 3.53 4.84
CA LEU A 116 8.86 2.77 5.90
C LEU A 116 8.13 3.71 6.85
N VAL A 117 6.84 3.46 7.09
CA VAL A 117 6.01 4.23 8.02
C VAL A 117 5.54 3.36 9.16
N THR A 118 5.62 3.84 10.40
CA THR A 118 5.17 3.05 11.54
C THR A 118 3.66 3.18 11.74
N PRO A 119 2.96 2.13 12.19
CA PRO A 119 1.53 2.21 12.51
C PRO A 119 1.21 3.39 13.44
N GLN A 120 2.06 3.62 14.45
CA GLN A 120 1.85 4.68 15.42
C GLN A 120 1.91 6.07 14.78
N ARG A 121 2.81 6.29 13.81
CA ARG A 121 3.04 7.62 13.22
C ARG A 121 1.90 7.99 12.28
N TRP A 122 1.56 7.12 11.34
CA TRP A 122 0.50 7.42 10.37
C TRP A 122 -0.88 7.43 11.05
N LYS A 123 -1.17 6.49 11.97
CA LYS A 123 -2.45 6.47 12.70
C LYS A 123 -2.63 7.70 13.57
N LYS A 124 -1.57 8.18 14.24
CA LYS A 124 -1.62 9.41 15.03
C LYS A 124 -2.05 10.62 14.21
N ILE A 125 -1.62 10.71 12.95
CA ILE A 125 -1.91 11.87 12.10
C ILE A 125 -3.26 11.68 11.40
N MET A 126 -3.46 10.52 10.77
CA MET A 126 -4.65 10.26 9.95
C MET A 126 -5.92 10.02 10.77
N LEU A 127 -5.80 9.50 12.00
CA LEU A 127 -6.92 9.09 12.85
C LEU A 127 -6.98 9.86 14.18
N SER A 128 -6.34 11.04 14.25
CA SER A 128 -6.26 11.84 15.49
C SER A 128 -7.62 12.19 16.10
N ASP A 129 -8.62 12.40 15.25
CA ASP A 129 -10.00 12.80 15.56
C ASP A 129 -11.00 11.63 15.52
N MET A 130 -10.52 10.39 15.37
CA MET A 130 -11.36 9.21 15.19
C MET A 130 -11.47 8.36 16.46
N ALA A 131 -12.60 7.63 16.58
CA ALA A 131 -12.76 6.61 17.60
C ALA A 131 -11.71 5.49 17.44
N LYS A 132 -11.29 4.86 18.54
CA LYS A 132 -10.28 3.79 18.52
C LYS A 132 -10.90 2.41 18.24
N ASP A 133 -11.68 2.29 17.18
CA ASP A 133 -12.31 1.03 16.76
C ASP A 133 -11.82 0.58 15.37
N LYS A 134 -12.22 -0.63 14.97
CA LYS A 134 -11.84 -1.22 13.67
C LYS A 134 -12.43 -0.48 12.46
N GLY A 135 -13.49 0.32 12.67
CA GLY A 135 -14.17 1.10 11.64
C GLY A 135 -13.52 2.44 11.35
N ALA A 136 -12.67 2.95 12.26
CA ALA A 136 -12.03 4.26 12.18
C ALA A 136 -11.32 4.52 10.84
N SER A 137 -10.49 3.58 10.39
CA SER A 137 -9.77 3.71 9.11
C SER A 137 -10.72 3.77 7.92
N MET A 138 -11.77 2.95 7.90
CA MET A 138 -12.76 2.97 6.81
C MET A 138 -13.56 4.27 6.79
N LEU A 139 -13.99 4.74 7.97
CA LEU A 139 -14.71 6.01 8.08
C LEU A 139 -13.84 7.17 7.60
N ARG A 140 -12.59 7.24 8.07
CA ARG A 140 -11.66 8.29 7.67
C ARG A 140 -11.35 8.26 6.17
N ALA A 141 -11.08 7.08 5.62
CA ALA A 141 -10.84 6.92 4.19
C ALA A 141 -12.03 7.42 3.36
N LYS A 142 -13.27 7.13 3.76
CA LYS A 142 -14.48 7.63 3.09
C LYS A 142 -14.66 9.15 3.21
N GLN A 143 -14.29 9.73 4.35
CA GLN A 143 -14.34 11.19 4.55
C GLN A 143 -13.33 11.92 3.66
N LEU A 144 -12.11 11.39 3.56
CA LEU A 144 -11.03 11.99 2.77
C LEU A 144 -11.17 11.73 1.28
N PHE A 145 -11.69 10.56 0.90
CA PHE A 145 -11.76 10.08 -0.49
C PHE A 145 -13.18 9.59 -0.81
N PRO A 146 -14.18 10.49 -0.88
CA PRO A 146 -15.56 10.10 -1.14
C PRO A 146 -15.75 9.39 -2.48
N GLN A 147 -14.89 9.65 -3.47
CA GLN A 147 -14.90 9.00 -4.79
C GLN A 147 -14.70 7.48 -4.73
N CYS A 148 -14.02 6.96 -3.70
CA CYS A 148 -13.76 5.53 -3.55
C CYS A 148 -14.64 4.87 -2.46
N ALA A 149 -15.62 5.59 -1.91
CA ALA A 149 -16.45 5.09 -0.83
C ALA A 149 -17.24 3.81 -1.20
N ALA A 150 -17.63 3.68 -2.48
CA ALA A 150 -18.29 2.49 -3.01
C ALA A 150 -17.38 1.25 -3.02
N GLN A 151 -16.06 1.43 -3.07
CA GLN A 151 -15.08 0.33 -3.04
C GLN A 151 -14.66 -0.07 -1.60
N LEU A 152 -15.14 0.66 -0.59
CA LEU A 152 -14.83 0.47 0.84
C LEU A 152 -16.10 0.12 1.65
N GLN A 153 -16.98 -0.72 1.12
CA GLN A 153 -18.29 -0.99 1.74
C GLN A 153 -18.26 -2.15 2.73
N LEU A 154 -17.40 -3.14 2.53
CA LEU A 154 -17.43 -4.38 3.30
C LEU A 154 -16.44 -4.30 4.47
N VAL A 155 -16.73 -5.00 5.56
CA VAL A 155 -15.81 -5.09 6.72
C VAL A 155 -14.42 -5.58 6.31
N LYS A 156 -14.35 -6.45 5.30
CA LYS A 156 -13.08 -6.96 4.75
C LYS A 156 -12.25 -5.90 4.01
N ASP A 157 -12.83 -4.76 3.65
CA ASP A 157 -12.14 -3.68 2.96
C ASP A 157 -11.35 -2.76 3.93
N HIS A 158 -11.33 -3.06 5.23
CA HIS A 158 -10.54 -2.33 6.23
C HIS A 158 -9.07 -2.17 5.80
N ASN A 159 -8.44 -3.22 5.29
CA ASN A 159 -7.02 -3.18 4.92
C ASN A 159 -6.77 -2.29 3.69
N LYS A 160 -7.73 -2.19 2.77
CA LYS A 160 -7.68 -1.21 1.67
C LYS A 160 -7.75 0.22 2.20
N ALA A 161 -8.60 0.47 3.19
CA ALA A 161 -8.68 1.76 3.83
C ALA A 161 -7.38 2.10 4.57
N GLU A 162 -6.75 1.16 5.29
CA GLU A 162 -5.44 1.38 5.90
C GLU A 162 -4.36 1.69 4.85
N ALA A 163 -4.29 0.91 3.77
CA ALA A 163 -3.37 1.15 2.67
C ALA A 163 -3.55 2.54 2.04
N LEU A 164 -4.80 2.98 1.80
CA LEU A 164 -5.07 4.33 1.28
C LEU A 164 -4.65 5.43 2.25
N LEU A 165 -4.91 5.25 3.55
CA LEU A 165 -4.49 6.22 4.56
C LEU A 165 -2.98 6.28 4.70
N ILE A 166 -2.27 5.16 4.51
CA ILE A 166 -0.80 5.12 4.44
C ILE A 166 -0.30 5.93 3.22
N ALA A 167 -0.91 5.74 2.04
CA ALA A 167 -0.57 6.52 0.83
C ALA A 167 -0.80 8.02 1.05
N ALA A 168 -1.96 8.39 1.58
CA ALA A 168 -2.36 9.76 1.86
C ALA A 168 -1.46 10.43 2.91
N TYR A 169 -1.09 9.69 3.95
CA TYR A 169 -0.10 10.12 4.93
C TYR A 169 1.26 10.39 4.29
N GLY A 170 1.69 9.51 3.39
CA GLY A 170 2.93 9.65 2.65
C GLY A 170 3.01 10.92 1.82
N GLN A 171 1.92 11.32 1.16
CA GLN A 171 1.86 12.58 0.38
C GLN A 171 2.02 13.85 1.23
N GLN A 172 1.89 13.76 2.56
CA GLN A 172 2.05 14.88 3.48
C GLN A 172 3.45 14.98 4.10
N LEU A 173 4.35 14.03 3.80
CA LEU A 173 5.73 14.01 4.28
C LEU A 173 6.64 14.93 3.47
#